data_AF-A0A7Y6TVI6-F1
#
_entry.id   AF-A0A7Y6TVI6-F1
#
_cell.length_a   1.000
_cell.length_b   1.000
_cell.length_c   1.000
_cell.angle_alpha   90.00
_cell.angle_beta   90.00
_cell.angle_gamma   90.00
#
_symmetry.space_group_name_H-M   'P 1'
#
loop_
_entity.id
_entity.type
_entity.pdbx_description
1 polymer ?
#
loop_
_entity_poly.entity_id
_entity_poly.type
_entity_poly.pdbx_seq_one_letter_code
_entity_poly.pdbx_strand_id
1 'polypeptide(L)'
;MIHPLLRLLVKQPRLLTEHVEAYAHLVGDEVSKVSTMWIMRIVLYVTGGVMALLGLIFVGVALMLFGAVPWSDMEHGWLLIVVPLVPLVGAALCIWRARAPSKHDVMTTVKAQLNADMAMLREVGSA
;
A
#
# COMPACT_ATOMS: atom_id res chain seq x y z
N MET A 1 -16.74 -3.71 39.88
CA MET A 1 -15.88 -2.59 40.30
C MET A 1 -15.71 -1.70 39.09
N ILE A 2 -16.30 -0.50 39.11
CA ILE A 2 -16.38 0.38 37.94
C ILE A 2 -14.96 0.90 37.63
N HIS A 3 -14.54 0.70 36.38
CA HIS A 3 -13.20 0.95 35.88
C HIS A 3 -12.72 2.38 36.25
N PRO A 4 -11.48 2.57 36.74
CA PRO A 4 -10.91 3.88 37.07
C PRO A 4 -10.99 4.89 35.91
N LEU A 5 -11.01 4.39 34.67
CA LEU A 5 -11.19 5.18 33.44
C LEU A 5 -12.54 5.92 33.40
N LEU A 6 -13.63 5.30 33.86
CA LEU A 6 -14.95 5.93 33.91
C LEU A 6 -15.02 7.02 34.99
N ARG A 7 -14.25 6.87 36.06
CA ARG A 7 -14.21 7.83 37.17
C ARG A 7 -13.42 9.09 36.82
N LEU A 8 -12.38 8.96 36.00
CA LEU A 8 -11.60 10.07 35.45
C LEU A 8 -12.38 10.84 34.38
N LEU A 9 -13.12 10.13 33.51
CA LEU A 9 -14.02 10.73 32.52
C LEU A 9 -15.08 11.65 33.15
N VAL A 10 -15.56 11.29 34.34
CA VAL A 10 -16.62 12.01 35.06
C VAL A 10 -16.08 13.18 35.90
N LYS A 11 -14.83 13.11 36.40
CA LYS A 11 -14.30 14.14 37.32
C LYS A 11 -13.55 15.29 36.64
N GLN A 12 -12.85 15.06 35.52
CA GLN A 12 -12.00 16.10 34.90
C GLN A 12 -12.05 16.03 33.35
N PRO A 13 -13.20 16.31 32.72
CA PRO A 13 -13.35 16.24 31.26
C PRO A 13 -12.53 17.31 30.52
N ARG A 14 -12.17 18.41 31.18
CA ARG A 14 -11.48 19.56 30.56
C ARG A 14 -9.98 19.38 30.32
N LEU A 15 -9.31 18.52 31.10
CA LEU A 15 -7.86 18.27 30.95
C LEU A 15 -7.56 17.24 29.85
N LEU A 16 -8.52 16.38 29.51
CA LEU A 16 -8.38 15.39 28.43
C LEU A 16 -8.62 16.00 27.06
N THR A 17 -9.55 16.95 26.93
CA THR A 17 -9.88 17.59 25.65
C THR A 17 -8.70 18.35 25.04
N GLU A 18 -7.90 19.02 25.86
CA GLU A 18 -6.79 19.87 25.41
C GLU A 18 -5.55 19.05 24.98
N HIS A 19 -5.41 17.81 25.47
CA HIS A 19 -4.37 16.88 25.03
C HIS A 19 -4.81 15.95 23.89
N VAL A 20 -6.09 15.60 23.82
CA VAL A 20 -6.65 14.84 22.70
C VAL A 20 -6.57 15.63 21.40
N GLU A 21 -6.72 16.95 21.44
CA GLU A 21 -6.65 17.79 20.24
C GLU A 21 -5.22 17.85 19.66
N ALA A 22 -4.20 17.95 20.51
CA ALA A 22 -2.80 17.88 20.09
C ALA A 22 -2.40 16.49 19.55
N TYR A 23 -2.86 15.41 20.19
CA TYR A 23 -2.68 14.05 19.69
C TYR A 23 -3.47 13.79 18.39
N ALA A 24 -4.67 14.34 18.25
CA ALA A 24 -5.48 14.21 17.04
C ALA A 24 -4.82 14.91 15.84
N HIS A 25 -4.17 16.06 16.07
CA HIS A 25 -3.44 16.76 15.01
C HIS A 25 -2.18 16.01 14.58
N LEU A 26 -1.43 15.43 15.52
CA LEU A 26 -0.24 14.62 15.23
C LEU A 26 -0.61 13.27 14.57
N VAL A 27 -1.66 12.62 15.05
CA VAL A 27 -2.20 11.37 14.46
C VAL A 27 -2.78 11.64 13.07
N GLY A 28 -3.44 12.77 12.85
CA GLY A 28 -3.96 13.16 11.53
C GLY A 28 -2.85 13.33 10.48
N ASP A 29 -1.75 14.00 10.86
CA ASP A 29 -0.60 14.21 9.97
C ASP A 29 0.18 12.91 9.71
N GLU A 30 0.26 12.00 10.67
CA GLU A 30 0.93 10.70 10.48
C GLU A 30 0.04 9.73 9.67
N VAL A 31 -1.27 9.72 9.92
CA VAL A 31 -2.25 8.89 9.20
C VAL A 31 -2.37 9.30 7.74
N SER A 32 -2.30 10.61 7.43
CA SER A 32 -2.33 11.09 6.04
C SER A 32 -1.10 10.70 5.24
N LYS A 33 0.09 10.68 5.86
CA LYS A 33 1.33 10.21 5.22
C LYS A 33 1.32 8.70 4.99
N VAL A 34 0.84 7.93 5.98
CA VAL A 34 0.69 6.47 5.87
C VAL A 34 -0.35 6.12 4.80
N SER A 35 -1.48 6.81 4.75
CA SER A 35 -2.53 6.55 3.75
C SER A 35 -2.05 6.85 2.34
N THR A 36 -1.31 7.96 2.14
CA THR A 36 -0.76 8.33 0.84
C THR A 36 0.23 7.28 0.32
N MET A 37 1.09 6.73 1.18
CA MET A 37 2.01 5.65 0.78
C MET A 37 1.27 4.37 0.39
N TRP A 38 0.21 4.00 1.10
CA TRP A 38 -0.63 2.86 0.76
C TRP A 38 -1.38 3.07 -0.56
N ILE A 39 -1.95 4.26 -0.77
CA ILE A 39 -2.61 4.63 -2.03
C ILE A 39 -1.63 4.52 -3.20
N MET A 40 -0.43 5.08 -3.07
CA MET A 40 0.59 5.00 -4.13
C MET A 40 0.98 3.55 -4.43
N ARG A 41 1.05 2.69 -3.41
CA ARG A 41 1.34 1.26 -3.59
C ARG A 41 0.21 0.53 -4.32
N ILE A 42 -1.05 0.81 -3.96
CA ILE A 42 -2.24 0.27 -4.64
C ILE A 42 -2.25 0.73 -6.10
N VAL A 43 -2.02 2.01 -6.36
CA VAL A 43 -1.93 2.56 -7.72
C VAL A 43 -0.87 1.82 -8.53
N LEU A 44 0.33 1.62 -7.99
CA LEU A 44 1.40 0.88 -8.66
C LEU A 44 1.00 -0.57 -8.98
N TYR A 45 0.32 -1.26 -8.07
CA TYR A 45 -0.17 -2.62 -8.32
C TYR A 45 -1.26 -2.66 -9.38
N VAL A 46 -2.21 -1.72 -9.34
CA VAL A 46 -3.28 -1.62 -10.35
C VAL A 46 -2.68 -1.32 -11.71
N THR A 47 -1.81 -0.31 -11.83
CA THR A 47 -1.12 0.02 -13.07
C THR A 47 -0.30 -1.15 -13.59
N GLY A 48 0.48 -1.81 -12.72
CA GLY A 48 1.25 -3.00 -13.10
C GLY A 48 0.35 -4.16 -13.57
N GLY A 49 -0.78 -4.38 -12.91
CA GLY A 49 -1.76 -5.40 -13.30
C GLY A 49 -2.40 -5.12 -14.67
N VAL A 50 -2.77 -3.87 -14.93
CA VAL A 50 -3.31 -3.45 -16.24
C VAL A 50 -2.27 -3.66 -17.35
N MET A 51 -1.01 -3.27 -17.12
CA MET A 51 0.06 -3.50 -18.09
C MET A 51 0.32 -4.99 -18.33
N ALA A 52 0.29 -5.82 -17.28
CA ALA A 52 0.45 -7.27 -17.42
C ALA A 52 -0.69 -7.88 -18.26
N LEU A 53 -1.93 -7.45 -18.03
CA LEU A 53 -3.09 -7.89 -18.80
C LEU A 53 -2.97 -7.51 -20.29
N LEU A 54 -2.61 -6.25 -20.58
CA LEU A 54 -2.38 -5.80 -21.95
C LEU A 54 -1.25 -6.58 -22.63
N GLY A 55 -0.15 -6.83 -21.92
CA GLY A 55 0.94 -7.66 -22.41
C GLY A 55 0.49 -9.08 -22.75
N LEU A 56 -0.33 -9.71 -21.89
CA LEU A 56 -0.87 -11.04 -22.14
C LEU A 56 -1.78 -11.08 -23.38
N ILE A 57 -2.63 -10.05 -23.57
CA ILE A 57 -3.46 -9.92 -24.77
C ILE A 57 -2.59 -9.81 -26.02
N PHE A 58 -1.56 -8.96 -26.01
CA PHE A 58 -0.65 -8.82 -27.14
C PHE A 58 0.17 -10.09 -27.41
N VAL A 59 0.54 -10.87 -26.39
CA VAL A 59 1.15 -12.20 -26.57
C VAL A 59 0.18 -13.12 -27.31
N GLY A 60 -1.09 -13.15 -26.91
CA GLY A 60 -2.12 -13.95 -27.58
C GLY A 60 -2.29 -13.57 -29.06
N VAL A 61 -2.35 -12.27 -29.35
CA VAL A 61 -2.42 -11.75 -30.73
C VAL A 61 -1.16 -12.11 -31.51
N ALA A 62 0.02 -11.99 -30.90
CA ALA A 62 1.29 -12.34 -31.54
C ALA A 62 1.34 -13.83 -31.93
N LEU A 63 0.85 -14.72 -31.06
CA LEU A 63 0.75 -16.15 -31.34
C LEU A 63 -0.26 -16.47 -32.45
N MET A 64 -1.41 -15.78 -32.47
CA MET A 64 -2.38 -15.91 -33.56
C MET A 64 -1.79 -15.49 -34.90
N LEU A 65 -1.08 -14.35 -34.95
CA LEU A 65 -0.42 -13.87 -36.17
C LEU A 65 0.71 -14.80 -36.62
N PHE A 66 1.51 -15.29 -35.68
CA PHE A 66 2.57 -16.26 -35.97
C PHE A 66 2.04 -17.57 -36.56
N GLY A 67 0.86 -18.02 -36.12
CA GLY A 67 0.21 -19.21 -36.68
C GLY A 67 -0.51 -18.97 -38.01
N ALA A 68 -0.95 -17.74 -38.28
CA ALA A 68 -1.75 -17.40 -39.46
C ALA A 68 -0.92 -16.92 -40.66
N VAL A 69 0.26 -16.34 -40.44
CA VAL A 69 1.07 -15.70 -41.49
C VAL A 69 2.39 -16.45 -41.69
N PRO A 70 2.72 -16.84 -42.93
CA PRO A 70 4.02 -17.41 -43.25
C PRO A 70 5.17 -16.45 -42.91
N TRP A 71 6.22 -16.98 -42.27
CA TRP A 71 7.37 -16.16 -41.83
C TRP A 71 8.09 -15.46 -42.99
N SER A 72 8.00 -15.99 -44.21
CA SER A 72 8.56 -15.39 -45.43
C SER A 72 7.94 -14.04 -45.80
N ASP A 73 6.68 -13.82 -45.40
CA ASP A 73 5.89 -12.67 -45.81
C ASP A 73 5.87 -11.59 -44.72
N MET A 74 6.55 -11.83 -43.59
CA MET A 74 6.65 -10.93 -42.44
C MET A 74 7.94 -10.10 -42.50
N GLU A 75 7.90 -8.98 -43.24
CA GLU A 75 9.01 -8.00 -43.30
C GLU A 75 9.46 -7.51 -41.90
N HIS A 76 8.52 -7.45 -40.95
CA HIS A 76 8.74 -6.87 -39.62
C HIS A 76 8.36 -7.84 -38.48
N GLY A 77 8.67 -9.13 -38.63
CA GLY A 77 8.29 -10.16 -37.64
C GLY A 77 8.82 -9.93 -36.22
N TRP A 78 9.88 -9.12 -36.04
CA TRP A 78 10.41 -8.75 -34.73
C TRP A 78 9.42 -7.96 -33.85
N LEU A 79 8.44 -7.24 -34.45
CA LEU A 79 7.41 -6.53 -33.69
C LEU A 79 6.49 -7.47 -32.90
N LEU A 80 6.30 -8.71 -33.36
CA LEU A 80 5.50 -9.71 -32.62
C LEU A 80 6.07 -9.99 -31.23
N ILE A 81 7.36 -9.75 -31.03
CA ILE A 81 8.03 -9.90 -29.74
C ILE A 81 8.08 -8.56 -29.01
N VAL A 82 8.46 -7.48 -29.69
CA VAL A 82 8.66 -6.17 -29.04
C VAL A 82 7.35 -5.59 -28.49
N VAL A 83 6.25 -5.69 -29.25
CA VAL A 83 4.95 -5.13 -28.86
C VAL A 83 4.43 -5.71 -27.53
N PRO A 84 4.38 -7.04 -27.31
CA PRO A 84 4.01 -7.59 -26.01
C PRO A 84 5.06 -7.37 -24.92
N LEU A 85 6.34 -7.30 -25.28
CA LEU A 85 7.42 -7.17 -24.30
C LEU A 85 7.41 -5.81 -23.58
N VAL A 86 7.11 -4.72 -24.28
CA VAL A 86 7.05 -3.37 -23.70
C VAL A 86 6.11 -3.26 -22.48
N PRO A 87 4.82 -3.63 -22.56
CA PRO A 87 3.93 -3.57 -21.39
C PRO A 87 4.32 -4.59 -20.32
N LEU A 88 4.86 -5.77 -20.67
CA LEU A 88 5.32 -6.75 -19.68
C LEU A 88 6.52 -6.24 -18.87
N VAL A 89 7.48 -5.58 -19.51
CA VAL A 89 8.62 -4.95 -18.83
C VAL A 89 8.13 -3.84 -17.91
N GLY A 90 7.20 -2.99 -18.38
CA GLY A 90 6.62 -1.95 -17.53
C GLY A 90 5.85 -2.52 -16.32
N ALA A 91 5.08 -3.60 -16.53
CA ALA A 91 4.41 -4.31 -15.44
C ALA A 91 5.41 -4.85 -14.40
N ALA A 92 6.51 -5.47 -14.87
CA ALA A 92 7.56 -5.98 -14.00
C ALA A 92 8.22 -4.86 -13.19
N LEU A 93 8.50 -3.70 -13.82
CA LEU A 93 9.06 -2.53 -13.13
C LEU A 93 8.09 -1.96 -12.08
N CYS A 94 6.80 -1.85 -12.40
CA CYS A 94 5.78 -1.41 -11.44
C CYS A 94 5.70 -2.35 -10.24
N ILE A 95 5.66 -3.66 -10.46
CA ILE A 95 5.59 -4.66 -9.39
C ILE A 95 6.88 -4.67 -8.56
N TRP A 96 8.04 -4.58 -9.20
CA TRP A 96 9.32 -4.52 -8.51
C TRP A 96 9.40 -3.28 -7.61
N ARG A 97 8.99 -2.12 -8.11
CA ARG A 97 8.93 -0.88 -7.33
C ARG A 97 7.88 -0.93 -6.21
N ALA A 98 6.76 -1.62 -6.41
CA ALA A 98 5.73 -1.83 -5.37
C ALA A 98 6.18 -2.82 -4.27
N ARG A 99 7.09 -3.74 -4.61
CA ARG A 99 7.68 -4.73 -3.71
C ARG A 99 8.93 -4.23 -2.98
N ALA A 100 9.56 -3.16 -3.47
CA ALA A 100 10.68 -2.54 -2.78
C ALA A 100 10.29 -2.27 -1.32
N PRO A 101 11.09 -2.73 -0.34
CA PRO A 101 10.76 -2.57 1.06
C PRO A 101 10.66 -1.07 1.35
N SER A 102 9.44 -0.62 1.61
CA SER A 102 9.21 0.72 2.13
C SER A 102 9.97 0.79 3.45
N LYS A 103 11.01 1.63 3.51
CA LYS A 103 11.84 1.89 4.71
C LYS A 103 11.05 2.42 5.92
N HIS A 104 9.73 2.44 5.85
CA HIS A 104 8.83 2.94 6.86
C HIS A 104 7.90 1.82 7.27
N ASP A 105 8.46 0.91 8.08
CA ASP A 105 7.72 0.01 8.95
C ASP A 105 7.07 0.79 10.10
N VAL A 106 6.48 1.95 9.79
CA VAL A 106 5.83 2.87 10.74
C VAL A 106 4.67 2.16 11.43
N MET A 107 4.05 1.18 10.76
CA MET A 107 2.98 0.39 11.33
C MET A 107 3.45 -0.50 12.49
N THR A 108 4.68 -1.02 12.48
CA THR A 108 5.20 -1.79 13.62
C THR A 108 5.62 -0.88 14.76
N THR A 109 6.17 0.30 14.45
CA THR A 109 6.55 1.29 15.46
C THR A 109 5.33 1.87 16.18
N VAL A 110 4.29 2.26 15.42
CA VAL A 110 3.02 2.77 15.98
C VAL A 110 2.30 1.68 16.77
N LYS A 111 2.25 0.43 16.28
CA LYS A 111 1.67 -0.68 17.05
C LYS A 111 2.46 -0.97 18.32
N ALA A 112 3.80 -0.90 18.27
CA ALA A 112 4.64 -1.11 19.44
C ALA A 112 4.42 -0.01 20.49
N GLN A 113 4.33 1.25 20.07
CA GLN A 113 4.02 2.38 20.95
C GLN A 113 2.61 2.28 21.54
N LEU A 114 1.62 1.97 20.72
CA LEU A 114 0.23 1.81 21.17
C LEU A 114 0.09 0.65 22.17
N ASN A 115 0.84 -0.43 21.99
CA ASN A 115 0.85 -1.57 22.91
C ASN A 115 1.60 -1.25 24.21
N ALA A 116 2.66 -0.44 24.15
CA ALA A 116 3.38 0.05 25.32
C ALA A 116 2.50 1.00 26.16
N ASP A 117 1.77 1.91 25.53
CA ASP A 117 0.82 2.80 26.21
C ASP A 117 -0.34 2.01 26.83
N MET A 118 -0.85 0.98 26.14
CA MET A 118 -1.89 0.09 26.68
C MET A 118 -1.40 -0.69 27.91
N ALA A 119 -0.12 -1.09 27.91
CA ALA A 119 0.51 -1.78 29.04
C ALA A 119 0.67 -0.85 30.24
N MET A 120 1.15 0.38 30.02
CA MET A 120 1.25 1.40 31.08
C MET A 120 -0.13 1.74 31.67
N LEU A 121 -1.17 1.89 30.84
CA LEU A 121 -2.53 2.16 31.30
C LEU A 121 -3.15 0.99 32.09
N ARG A 122 -2.79 -0.25 31.75
CA ARG A 122 -3.20 -1.43 32.54
C ARG A 122 -2.50 -1.50 33.89
N GLU A 123 -1.22 -1.15 33.93
CA GLU A 123 -0.42 -1.15 35.16
C GLU A 123 -0.92 -0.08 36.13
N VAL A 124 -1.12 1.16 35.65
CA VAL A 124 -1.71 2.26 36.44
C VAL A 124 -3.17 1.98 36.83
N GLY A 125 -3.93 1.26 36.00
CA GLY A 125 -5.30 0.86 36.32
C GLY A 125 -5.42 -0.30 37.30
N SER A 126 -4.31 -0.98 37.61
CA SER A 126 -4.23 -2.12 38.54
C SER A 126 -3.64 -1.76 39.92
N ALA A 127 -3.16 -0.52 40.09
CA ALA A 127 -2.75 0.09 41.36
C ALA A 127 -3.89 0.92 41.98
#